data_AF-A0A0A9W208-F1
#
_entry.id   AF-A0A0A9W208-F1
#
_cell.length_a   1.000
_cell.length_b   1.000
_cell.length_c   1.000
_cell.angle_alpha   90.00
_cell.angle_beta   90.00
_cell.angle_gamma   90.00
#
_symmetry.space_group_name_H-M   'P 1'
#
loop_
_entity.id
_entity.type
_entity.pdbx_description
1 polymer ?
#
loop_
_entity_poly.entity_id
_entity_poly.type
_entity_poly.pdbx_seq_one_letter_code
_entity_poly.pdbx_strand_id
1 'polypeptide(L)'
;MWSAKRPRSVEEPDEAHCSSREWWYYPETRHHYDAAMQEYDQWPYYREFGTQYYNITPPQHHYSPMLRQPLQQSYHRLVWCMQSQPSFYDDGTSRYYSRLNLLEAQSRASMQARSRVSILHLARNRASIQRHLASNRATLQALFESLKDDPPRLAECKKEQGNAQFKMKQYGKALPYYTEAIELCPENANYYGNRAACYLMQGQFTKALEDANKAVSIDPKFVKGWLRIAKCTMAQGDLKSAETALNKARELEPSGAVLQAELNNFNDLKTCAEKGDKAYNSGDYRMVVYCMDRALNIATSCSRFKVLKAECLAHLGNYQDAQELANEVLAFDKQNADAILVRGMCLYYQDNVERAFTHFQHVLKLAPDHIRAMDIYKKAKALKQKKEEGNEAYKAERYQDAYRLYSEALIIDPKNVANNAKLYFNRALVLSKLKKMDESIADCSEALKLDPNYLKALLKRAQIYMELSQYEEAVQDYEKAAKMDKGRETRKLLNDAKLELKKSQRKDYYKILGVSKNASTDDIKKAYRKRALVHHPDRHANASEGEKKEQEKKFKEVGEAYGVLSDPVKRAKYDNGQNLDEFGGFPEGPESYVFQTFFGDGGAHFFPSSGGGFPGSFSFQCS
;
A
#
# COMPACT_ATOMS: atom_id res chain seq x y z
N MET A 1 77.81 33.56 9.60
CA MET A 1 78.23 32.20 10.01
C MET A 1 77.15 31.64 10.94
N TRP A 2 76.72 30.39 10.90
CA TRP A 2 76.90 29.36 9.87
C TRP A 2 75.65 28.45 9.85
N SER A 3 74.95 28.46 8.70
CA SER A 3 74.39 27.30 8.00
C SER A 3 73.63 26.18 8.75
N ALA A 4 72.34 26.03 8.44
CA ALA A 4 71.55 24.82 8.75
C ALA A 4 71.29 23.98 7.48
N LYS A 5 71.25 22.65 7.59
CA LYS A 5 70.84 21.72 6.52
C LYS A 5 70.01 20.54 7.07
N ARG A 6 69.23 19.93 6.16
CA ARG A 6 68.24 18.86 6.41
C ARG A 6 68.84 17.45 6.28
N PRO A 7 68.07 16.41 6.63
CA PRO A 7 67.91 15.20 5.83
C PRO A 7 66.58 15.20 5.04
N ARG A 8 66.36 14.21 4.14
CA ARG A 8 65.15 14.07 3.30
C ARG A 8 64.53 12.66 3.38
N SER A 9 63.21 12.61 3.09
CA SER A 9 62.45 11.57 2.35
C SER A 9 62.68 10.06 2.58
N VAL A 10 61.67 9.42 3.18
CA VAL A 10 60.82 8.33 2.62
C VAL A 10 61.28 7.60 1.34
N GLU A 11 61.26 6.26 1.38
CA GLU A 11 60.67 5.37 0.36
C GLU A 11 60.45 3.94 0.93
N GLU A 12 59.66 3.09 0.26
CA GLU A 12 59.15 1.79 0.73
C GLU A 12 59.90 0.57 0.10
N PRO A 13 59.75 -0.65 0.63
CA PRO A 13 60.20 -1.89 -0.04
C PRO A 13 59.06 -2.89 -0.35
N ASP A 14 59.02 -3.39 -1.59
CA ASP A 14 58.11 -4.41 -2.13
C ASP A 14 58.49 -5.87 -1.78
N GLU A 15 57.61 -6.82 -2.14
CA GLU A 15 57.81 -8.27 -2.01
C GLU A 15 58.87 -8.86 -2.96
N ALA A 16 59.56 -9.94 -2.54
CA ALA A 16 60.36 -10.78 -3.43
C ALA A 16 60.37 -12.28 -3.01
N HIS A 17 60.40 -13.16 -4.00
CA HIS A 17 60.08 -14.60 -3.88
C HIS A 17 61.04 -15.49 -3.06
N CYS A 18 60.47 -16.59 -2.56
CA CYS A 18 61.19 -17.80 -2.15
C CYS A 18 61.48 -18.72 -3.37
N SER A 19 62.60 -19.44 -3.36
CA SER A 19 62.99 -20.38 -4.44
C SER A 19 62.97 -21.86 -4.01
N SER A 20 62.55 -22.72 -4.94
CA SER A 20 62.59 -24.20 -4.90
C SER A 20 63.90 -24.81 -4.37
N ARG A 21 63.94 -26.03 -3.81
CA ARG A 21 63.47 -27.36 -4.29
C ARG A 21 63.15 -28.30 -3.08
N GLU A 22 62.47 -29.45 -3.17
CA GLU A 22 61.96 -30.27 -4.29
C GLU A 22 60.61 -30.98 -3.93
N TRP A 23 60.38 -32.22 -4.43
CA TRP A 23 59.22 -33.12 -4.24
C TRP A 23 59.74 -34.51 -3.72
N TRP A 24 59.05 -35.67 -3.58
CA TRP A 24 57.77 -36.26 -4.04
C TRP A 24 57.33 -37.39 -3.07
N TYR A 25 56.02 -37.75 -3.00
CA TYR A 25 55.52 -39.09 -3.43
C TYR A 25 53.98 -39.25 -3.38
N TYR A 26 53.47 -40.01 -4.37
CA TYR A 26 52.10 -40.51 -4.62
C TYR A 26 50.94 -39.51 -4.89
N PRO A 27 50.04 -39.75 -5.89
CA PRO A 27 49.30 -38.66 -6.53
C PRO A 27 47.75 -38.71 -6.46
N GLU A 28 47.14 -39.80 -5.98
CA GLU A 28 45.71 -40.08 -6.20
C GLU A 28 44.75 -39.35 -5.23
N THR A 29 45.24 -38.88 -4.08
CA THR A 29 44.42 -38.15 -3.10
C THR A 29 44.09 -36.71 -3.52
N ARG A 30 44.84 -36.14 -4.47
CA ARG A 30 44.74 -34.72 -4.82
C ARG A 30 43.46 -34.38 -5.59
N HIS A 31 43.01 -35.27 -6.47
CA HIS A 31 41.86 -34.99 -7.34
C HIS A 31 40.54 -34.85 -6.56
N HIS A 32 40.38 -35.58 -5.45
CA HIS A 32 39.23 -35.41 -4.55
C HIS A 32 39.34 -34.19 -3.64
N TYR A 33 40.56 -33.72 -3.31
CA TYR A 33 40.77 -32.53 -2.49
C TYR A 33 40.49 -31.25 -3.29
N ASP A 34 41.01 -31.17 -4.51
CA ASP A 34 40.84 -30.01 -5.39
C ASP A 34 39.37 -29.89 -5.86
N ALA A 35 38.65 -31.00 -6.06
CA ALA A 35 37.20 -31.01 -6.33
C ALA A 35 36.37 -30.49 -5.13
N ALA A 36 36.68 -30.92 -3.90
CA ALA A 36 35.97 -30.47 -2.70
C ALA A 36 36.18 -28.98 -2.40
N MET A 37 37.33 -28.42 -2.78
CA MET A 37 37.58 -26.97 -2.66
C MET A 37 36.75 -26.15 -3.67
N GLN A 38 36.50 -26.67 -4.88
CA GLN A 38 35.73 -25.94 -5.91
C GLN A 38 34.24 -25.77 -5.59
N GLU A 39 33.63 -26.66 -4.80
CA GLU A 39 32.27 -26.44 -4.29
C GLU A 39 32.23 -25.47 -3.09
N TYR A 40 33.32 -25.38 -2.31
CA TYR A 40 33.36 -24.57 -1.08
C TYR A 40 33.43 -23.05 -1.36
N ASP A 41 34.09 -22.64 -2.45
CA ASP A 41 34.23 -21.22 -2.83
C ASP A 41 32.94 -20.59 -3.41
N GLN A 42 31.84 -21.33 -3.56
CA GLN A 42 30.57 -20.82 -4.12
C GLN A 42 29.54 -20.34 -3.07
N TRP A 43 29.88 -20.25 -1.78
CA TRP A 43 28.97 -19.83 -0.71
C TRP A 43 29.29 -18.41 -0.16
N PRO A 44 28.65 -17.34 -0.67
CA PRO A 44 28.98 -15.96 -0.31
C PRO A 44 28.30 -15.49 0.99
N TYR A 45 28.72 -16.03 2.14
CA TYR A 45 28.44 -15.46 3.46
C TYR A 45 29.64 -15.69 4.40
N TYR A 46 29.82 -14.82 5.41
CA TYR A 46 30.92 -14.84 6.41
C TYR A 46 32.33 -14.41 5.94
N ARG A 47 32.45 -13.24 5.32
CA ARG A 47 33.60 -12.34 5.53
C ARG A 47 33.13 -11.00 6.13
N GLU A 48 32.87 -10.93 7.44
CA GLU A 48 32.93 -9.68 8.24
C GLU A 48 32.68 -9.79 9.77
N PHE A 49 32.64 -11.00 10.36
CA PHE A 49 32.49 -11.15 11.82
C PHE A 49 33.69 -11.86 12.47
N GLY A 50 34.70 -11.08 12.87
CA GLY A 50 35.96 -11.60 13.42
C GLY A 50 36.56 -10.89 14.64
N THR A 51 36.08 -9.70 15.04
CA THR A 51 36.73 -8.88 16.09
C THR A 51 35.76 -8.05 16.94
N GLN A 52 34.91 -8.70 17.75
CA GLN A 52 34.35 -8.14 19.01
C GLN A 52 33.44 -9.15 19.74
N TYR A 53 33.98 -10.01 20.61
CA TYR A 53 33.23 -10.56 21.76
C TYR A 53 34.20 -11.15 22.82
N TYR A 54 34.46 -10.37 23.86
CA TYR A 54 35.03 -10.84 25.12
C TYR A 54 34.39 -10.05 26.27
N ASN A 55 33.37 -10.66 26.92
CA ASN A 55 32.96 -10.46 28.33
C ASN A 55 31.54 -11.00 28.62
N ILE A 56 31.31 -12.31 28.41
CA ILE A 56 30.22 -13.04 29.09
C ILE A 56 30.76 -14.42 29.52
N THR A 57 30.37 -14.87 30.71
CA THR A 57 30.55 -16.24 31.23
C THR A 57 29.39 -16.56 32.18
N PRO A 58 28.97 -17.83 32.37
CA PRO A 58 29.43 -19.07 31.70
C PRO A 58 28.30 -19.83 30.96
N PRO A 59 28.61 -20.78 30.04
CA PRO A 59 27.67 -21.78 29.58
C PRO A 59 27.67 -23.02 30.50
N GLN A 60 26.49 -23.60 30.76
CA GLN A 60 26.38 -25.00 31.16
C GLN A 60 26.43 -25.93 29.93
N HIS A 61 26.46 -27.24 30.16
CA HIS A 61 26.67 -28.27 29.15
C HIS A 61 25.76 -28.18 27.91
N HIS A 62 26.36 -28.21 26.72
CA HIS A 62 25.98 -29.12 25.63
C HIS A 62 27.17 -29.32 24.67
N TYR A 63 27.55 -30.57 24.41
CA TYR A 63 28.48 -30.94 23.33
C TYR A 63 27.66 -31.41 22.12
N SER A 64 27.92 -30.85 20.93
CA SER A 64 27.26 -31.29 19.68
C SER A 64 28.18 -32.25 18.88
N PRO A 65 27.67 -33.35 18.29
CA PRO A 65 28.48 -34.56 18.01
C PRO A 65 29.16 -34.61 16.62
N MET A 66 29.52 -33.48 16.01
CA MET A 66 29.82 -33.40 14.58
C MET A 66 31.24 -33.80 14.12
N LEU A 67 32.11 -34.31 15.00
CA LEU A 67 33.53 -34.63 14.69
C LEU A 67 33.90 -36.13 14.74
N ARG A 68 32.95 -37.06 14.92
CA ARG A 68 33.26 -38.50 15.06
C ARG A 68 33.11 -39.35 13.79
N GLN A 69 32.33 -38.93 12.80
CA GLN A 69 31.96 -39.80 11.67
C GLN A 69 33.10 -40.13 10.66
N PRO A 70 34.00 -39.21 10.25
CA PRO A 70 34.99 -39.49 9.19
C PRO A 70 36.02 -40.57 9.56
N LEU A 71 36.48 -40.60 10.81
CA LEU A 71 37.49 -41.54 11.29
C LEU A 71 36.93 -42.96 11.50
N GLN A 72 35.65 -43.09 11.83
CA GLN A 72 35.04 -44.39 12.11
C GLN A 72 34.72 -45.17 10.82
N GLN A 73 34.35 -44.47 9.74
CA GLN A 73 34.11 -45.07 8.42
C GLN A 73 35.41 -45.54 7.73
N SER A 74 36.50 -44.79 7.88
CA SER A 74 37.82 -45.16 7.33
C SER A 74 38.42 -46.38 8.05
N TYR A 75 38.26 -46.48 9.37
CA TYR A 75 38.67 -47.68 10.13
C TYR A 75 37.87 -48.93 9.72
N HIS A 76 36.54 -48.82 9.54
CA HIS A 76 35.72 -49.94 9.08
C HIS A 76 36.10 -50.44 7.68
N ARG A 77 36.45 -49.54 6.74
CA ARG A 77 36.93 -49.97 5.39
C ARG A 77 38.22 -50.78 5.47
N LEU A 78 39.19 -50.36 6.29
CA LEU A 78 40.45 -51.09 6.48
C LEU A 78 40.22 -52.50 7.05
N VAL A 79 39.37 -52.63 8.07
CA VAL A 79 39.04 -53.94 8.67
C VAL A 79 38.31 -54.85 7.66
N TRP A 80 37.42 -54.30 6.84
CA TRP A 80 36.67 -55.09 5.84
C TRP A 80 37.56 -55.60 4.70
N CYS A 81 38.53 -54.79 4.24
CA CYS A 81 39.56 -55.22 3.28
C CYS A 81 40.49 -56.32 3.84
N MET A 82 40.75 -56.33 5.15
CA MET A 82 41.59 -57.36 5.79
C MET A 82 40.84 -58.68 6.06
N GLN A 83 39.51 -58.70 6.05
CA GLN A 83 38.71 -59.91 6.28
C GLN A 83 38.31 -60.66 5.00
N SER A 84 38.61 -60.12 3.81
CA SER A 84 38.06 -60.61 2.53
C SER A 84 39.04 -61.41 1.66
N GLN A 85 40.30 -61.60 2.07
CA GLN A 85 41.21 -62.58 1.45
C GLN A 85 42.08 -63.31 2.51
N PRO A 86 41.83 -64.61 2.77
CA PRO A 86 42.60 -65.39 3.73
C PRO A 86 43.66 -66.29 3.05
N SER A 87 44.90 -65.81 2.93
CA SER A 87 46.06 -66.68 2.68
C SER A 87 47.37 -66.11 3.26
N PHE A 88 48.17 -66.99 3.84
CA PHE A 88 49.51 -66.76 4.42
C PHE A 88 49.66 -65.67 5.50
N TYR A 89 49.44 -66.09 6.74
CA TYR A 89 50.15 -65.57 7.91
C TYR A 89 51.63 -65.99 7.89
N ASP A 90 52.52 -65.15 8.43
CA ASP A 90 53.73 -65.60 9.13
C ASP A 90 54.13 -64.58 10.24
N ASP A 91 55.11 -64.93 11.08
CA ASP A 91 55.28 -64.52 12.49
C ASP A 91 55.77 -63.07 12.77
N GLY A 92 55.32 -62.09 11.97
CA GLY A 92 55.69 -60.68 12.12
C GLY A 92 54.83 -59.83 13.06
N THR A 93 53.57 -60.24 13.31
CA THR A 93 52.53 -59.35 13.84
C THR A 93 52.66 -59.02 15.33
N SER A 94 52.99 -60.00 16.18
CA SER A 94 53.03 -59.84 17.65
C SER A 94 54.04 -58.77 18.10
N ARG A 95 55.24 -58.75 17.50
CA ARG A 95 56.26 -57.73 17.75
C ARG A 95 55.85 -56.35 17.23
N TYR A 96 55.09 -56.29 16.14
CA TYR A 96 54.56 -55.03 15.59
C TYR A 96 53.52 -54.39 16.51
N TYR A 97 52.50 -55.14 16.96
CA TYR A 97 51.48 -54.64 17.89
C TYR A 97 52.07 -54.17 19.22
N SER A 98 53.03 -54.91 19.75
CA SER A 98 53.75 -54.54 20.99
C SER A 98 54.48 -53.19 20.85
N ARG A 99 55.15 -52.97 19.71
CA ARG A 99 55.92 -51.75 19.43
C ARG A 99 55.01 -50.56 19.09
N LEU A 100 53.91 -50.80 18.39
CA LEU A 100 52.85 -49.81 18.13
C LEU A 100 52.20 -49.32 19.40
N ASN A 101 51.78 -50.21 20.30
CA ASN A 101 51.18 -49.82 21.59
C ASN A 101 52.15 -48.99 22.46
N LEU A 102 53.45 -49.31 22.44
CA LEU A 102 54.47 -48.54 23.16
C LEU A 102 54.67 -47.14 22.55
N LEU A 103 54.75 -47.05 21.22
CA LEU A 103 54.84 -45.78 20.49
C LEU A 103 53.57 -44.93 20.66
N GLU A 104 52.39 -45.54 20.69
CA GLU A 104 51.14 -44.82 20.89
C GLU A 104 51.02 -44.32 22.34
N ALA A 105 51.43 -45.11 23.34
CA ALA A 105 51.50 -44.65 24.73
C ALA A 105 52.48 -43.48 24.90
N GLN A 106 53.67 -43.55 24.29
CA GLN A 106 54.65 -42.47 24.28
C GLN A 106 54.14 -41.23 23.53
N SER A 107 53.44 -41.42 22.40
CA SER A 107 52.79 -40.34 21.64
C SER A 107 51.68 -39.66 22.44
N ARG A 108 50.77 -40.43 23.07
CA ARG A 108 49.71 -39.92 23.95
C ARG A 108 50.29 -39.16 25.15
N ALA A 109 51.34 -39.67 25.79
CA ALA A 109 52.04 -38.98 26.88
C ALA A 109 52.72 -37.69 26.40
N SER A 110 53.38 -37.70 25.23
CA SER A 110 53.98 -36.53 24.60
C SER A 110 52.93 -35.46 24.25
N MET A 111 51.78 -35.85 23.70
CA MET A 111 50.66 -34.95 23.43
C MET A 111 50.05 -34.39 24.71
N GLN A 112 49.89 -35.19 25.77
CA GLN A 112 49.42 -34.71 27.08
C GLN A 112 50.43 -33.75 27.74
N ALA A 113 51.73 -34.01 27.63
CA ALA A 113 52.76 -33.10 28.12
C ALA A 113 52.76 -31.78 27.33
N ARG A 114 52.78 -31.84 25.99
CA ARG A 114 52.76 -30.67 25.10
C ARG A 114 51.49 -29.84 25.30
N SER A 115 50.31 -30.46 25.37
CA SER A 115 49.05 -29.74 25.62
C SER A 115 49.01 -29.12 27.02
N ARG A 116 49.49 -29.79 28.08
CA ARG A 116 49.63 -29.17 29.42
C ARG A 116 50.59 -27.99 29.41
N VAL A 117 51.72 -28.06 28.69
CA VAL A 117 52.64 -26.93 28.53
C VAL A 117 51.99 -25.78 27.76
N SER A 118 51.27 -26.04 26.65
CA SER A 118 50.54 -25.01 25.90
C SER A 118 49.41 -24.37 26.72
N ILE A 119 48.66 -25.16 27.50
CA ILE A 119 47.62 -24.66 28.42
C ILE A 119 48.24 -23.79 29.52
N LEU A 120 49.36 -24.22 30.12
CA LEU A 120 50.10 -23.42 31.10
C LEU A 120 50.64 -22.13 30.49
N HIS A 121 51.14 -22.16 29.25
CA HIS A 121 51.63 -20.97 28.55
C HIS A 121 50.49 -19.99 28.22
N LEU A 122 49.36 -20.48 27.70
CA LEU A 122 48.15 -19.68 27.48
C LEU A 122 47.58 -19.10 28.78
N ALA A 123 47.57 -19.87 29.87
CA ALA A 123 47.16 -19.40 31.19
C ALA A 123 48.12 -18.33 31.73
N ARG A 124 49.44 -18.50 31.55
CA ARG A 124 50.46 -17.52 31.96
C ARG A 124 50.37 -16.23 31.15
N ASN A 125 50.08 -16.31 29.86
CA ASN A 125 49.84 -15.14 29.00
C ASN A 125 48.53 -14.45 29.37
N ARG A 126 47.43 -15.19 29.60
CA ARG A 126 46.16 -14.65 30.11
C ARG A 126 46.35 -13.95 31.46
N ALA A 127 47.09 -14.56 32.39
CA ALA A 127 47.43 -13.98 33.69
C ALA A 127 48.42 -12.80 33.58
N SER A 128 49.21 -12.70 32.51
CA SER A 128 50.01 -11.51 32.22
C SER A 128 49.12 -10.37 31.72
N ILE A 129 48.28 -10.63 30.72
CA ILE A 129 47.30 -9.66 30.18
C ILE A 129 46.37 -9.17 31.28
N GLN A 130 45.84 -10.07 32.14
CA GLN A 130 45.01 -9.69 33.28
C GLN A 130 45.77 -8.84 34.32
N ARG A 131 47.06 -9.10 34.58
CA ARG A 131 47.87 -8.24 35.46
C ARG A 131 48.18 -6.88 34.84
N HIS A 132 48.44 -6.81 33.53
CA HIS A 132 48.59 -5.52 32.84
C HIS A 132 47.27 -4.72 32.82
N LEU A 133 46.13 -5.38 32.56
CA LEU A 133 44.82 -4.74 32.64
C LEU A 133 44.45 -4.31 34.07
N ALA A 134 44.76 -5.11 35.09
CA ALA A 134 44.55 -4.75 36.49
C ALA A 134 45.48 -3.61 36.94
N SER A 135 46.75 -3.63 36.52
CA SER A 135 47.71 -2.55 36.76
C SER A 135 47.23 -1.26 36.11
N ASN A 136 46.94 -1.27 34.80
CA ASN A 136 46.40 -0.11 34.09
C ASN A 136 45.09 0.39 34.71
N ARG A 137 44.21 -0.50 35.19
CA ARG A 137 43.00 -0.13 35.93
C ARG A 137 43.32 0.54 37.27
N ALA A 138 44.33 0.10 38.00
CA ALA A 138 44.78 0.74 39.23
C ALA A 138 45.42 2.12 38.95
N THR A 139 46.23 2.26 37.89
CA THR A 139 46.79 3.56 37.49
C THR A 139 45.69 4.52 37.04
N LEU A 140 44.71 4.04 36.26
CA LEU A 140 43.54 4.83 35.88
C LEU A 140 42.67 5.21 37.08
N GLN A 141 42.51 4.31 38.06
CA GLN A 141 41.81 4.60 39.31
C GLN A 141 42.54 5.71 40.09
N ALA A 142 43.86 5.61 40.28
CA ALA A 142 44.67 6.62 40.97
C ALA A 142 44.66 7.98 40.25
N LEU A 143 44.71 7.99 38.91
CA LEU A 143 44.54 9.20 38.11
C LEU A 143 43.13 9.78 38.24
N PHE A 144 42.09 8.95 38.34
CA PHE A 144 40.70 9.40 38.50
C PHE A 144 40.41 9.91 39.93
N GLU A 145 41.05 9.32 40.95
CA GLU A 145 41.09 9.85 42.32
C GLU A 145 41.76 11.24 42.34
N SER A 146 42.96 11.38 41.76
CA SER A 146 43.70 12.65 41.65
C SER A 146 42.99 13.70 40.76
N LEU A 147 42.00 13.32 39.96
CA LEU A 147 41.19 14.24 39.17
C LEU A 147 40.01 14.83 39.98
N LYS A 148 39.66 14.28 41.14
CA LYS A 148 38.58 14.82 41.99
C LYS A 148 38.94 16.18 42.61
N ASP A 149 40.23 16.41 42.82
CA ASP A 149 40.77 17.65 43.40
C ASP A 149 40.84 18.81 42.36
N ASP A 150 40.52 18.55 41.09
CA ASP A 150 40.51 19.51 39.97
C ASP A 150 39.15 19.45 39.22
N PRO A 151 38.08 20.07 39.75
CA PRO A 151 36.75 20.00 39.16
C PRO A 151 36.65 20.45 37.68
N PRO A 152 37.32 21.52 37.23
CA PRO A 152 37.35 21.88 35.81
C PRO A 152 37.93 20.79 34.90
N ARG A 153 39.02 20.15 35.31
CA ARG A 153 39.65 19.08 34.53
C ARG A 153 38.84 17.79 34.55
N LEU A 154 38.17 17.49 35.66
CA LEU A 154 37.19 16.41 35.74
C LEU A 154 36.00 16.67 34.82
N ALA A 155 35.47 17.90 34.79
CA ALA A 155 34.36 18.29 33.90
C ALA A 155 34.72 18.13 32.42
N GLU A 156 35.95 18.52 32.03
CA GLU A 156 36.46 18.31 30.67
C GLU A 156 36.57 16.82 30.32
N CYS A 157 37.04 15.97 31.24
CA CYS A 157 37.07 14.52 31.05
C CYS A 157 35.65 13.93 30.90
N LYS A 158 34.69 14.41 31.68
CA LYS A 158 33.26 14.02 31.58
C LYS A 158 32.65 14.45 30.24
N LYS A 159 32.90 15.68 29.78
CA LYS A 159 32.56 16.14 28.42
C LYS A 159 33.14 15.21 27.34
N GLU A 160 34.38 14.73 27.49
CA GLU A 160 34.98 13.80 26.53
C GLU A 160 34.35 12.40 26.54
N GLN A 161 33.98 11.88 27.72
CA GLN A 161 33.20 10.64 27.84
C GLN A 161 31.83 10.78 27.16
N GLY A 162 31.14 11.91 27.37
CA GLY A 162 29.92 12.26 26.65
C GLY A 162 30.12 12.35 25.14
N ASN A 163 31.20 12.99 24.67
CA ASN A 163 31.54 13.11 23.25
C ASN A 163 31.80 11.74 22.59
N ALA A 164 32.40 10.79 23.31
CA ALA A 164 32.59 9.43 22.82
C ALA A 164 31.24 8.70 22.64
N GLN A 165 30.34 8.78 23.62
CA GLN A 165 28.99 8.21 23.51
C GLN A 165 28.16 8.89 22.41
N PHE A 166 28.30 10.21 22.22
CA PHE A 166 27.65 10.96 21.15
C PHE A 166 28.12 10.50 19.76
N LYS A 167 29.42 10.28 19.56
CA LYS A 167 29.98 9.70 18.32
C LYS A 167 29.43 8.30 18.04
N MET A 168 29.22 7.50 19.09
CA MET A 168 28.57 6.18 19.00
C MET A 168 27.03 6.25 18.81
N LYS A 169 26.45 7.44 18.66
CA LYS A 169 24.99 7.71 18.61
C LYS A 169 24.21 7.28 19.86
N GLN A 170 24.90 7.01 20.98
CA GLN A 170 24.29 6.55 22.23
C GLN A 170 23.85 7.75 23.09
N TYR A 171 23.00 8.62 22.53
CA TYR A 171 22.65 9.93 23.10
C TYR A 171 22.10 9.84 24.53
N GLY A 172 21.29 8.83 24.84
CA GLY A 172 20.80 8.59 26.21
C GLY A 172 21.90 8.30 27.23
N LYS A 173 23.01 7.66 26.82
CA LYS A 173 24.20 7.46 27.66
C LYS A 173 25.14 8.66 27.68
N ALA A 174 25.07 9.55 26.69
CA ALA A 174 25.87 10.77 26.65
C ALA A 174 25.32 11.84 27.63
N LEU A 175 24.00 11.90 27.80
CA LEU A 175 23.32 12.85 28.70
C LEU A 175 23.88 12.91 30.14
N PRO A 176 24.05 11.80 30.90
CA PRO A 176 24.58 11.86 32.27
C PRO A 176 25.98 12.49 32.33
N TYR A 177 26.90 12.11 31.45
CA TYR A 177 28.25 12.67 31.42
C TYR A 177 28.27 14.19 31.17
N TYR A 178 27.35 14.72 30.35
CA TYR A 178 27.23 16.17 30.17
C TYR A 178 26.55 16.86 31.35
N THR A 179 25.60 16.20 32.05
CA THR A 179 25.03 16.73 33.29
C THR A 179 26.06 16.79 34.41
N GLU A 180 26.85 15.72 34.61
CA GLU A 180 27.98 15.71 35.56
C GLU A 180 29.01 16.82 35.24
N ALA A 181 29.31 17.07 33.96
CA ALA A 181 30.18 18.18 33.56
C ALA A 181 29.59 19.58 33.89
N ILE A 182 28.26 19.73 33.80
CA ILE A 182 27.55 20.97 34.17
C ILE A 182 27.50 21.14 35.69
N GLU A 183 27.28 20.07 36.45
CA GLU A 183 27.30 20.09 37.93
C GLU A 183 28.67 20.49 38.48
N LEU A 184 29.76 20.02 37.85
CA LEU A 184 31.14 20.39 38.20
C LEU A 184 31.52 21.82 37.77
N CYS A 185 30.92 22.35 36.71
CA CYS A 185 31.30 23.64 36.09
C CYS A 185 30.09 24.28 35.34
N PRO A 186 29.17 24.96 36.06
CA PRO A 186 27.89 25.43 35.51
C PRO A 186 27.97 26.69 34.62
N GLU A 187 29.15 27.29 34.46
CA GLU A 187 29.35 28.48 33.62
C GLU A 187 30.13 28.19 32.33
N ASN A 188 30.13 26.94 31.85
CA ASN A 188 30.70 26.59 30.54
C ASN A 188 29.60 26.29 29.50
N ALA A 189 29.37 27.23 28.58
CA ALA A 189 28.39 27.14 27.49
C ALA A 189 28.52 25.87 26.63
N ASN A 190 29.73 25.29 26.50
CA ASN A 190 29.95 24.11 25.68
C ASN A 190 29.23 22.86 26.21
N TYR A 191 29.10 22.71 27.53
CA TYR A 191 28.48 21.51 28.11
C TYR A 191 26.97 21.51 27.87
N TYR A 192 26.30 22.64 28.15
CA TYR A 192 24.90 22.88 27.78
C TYR A 192 24.69 22.71 26.27
N GLY A 193 25.56 23.27 25.43
CA GLY A 193 25.48 23.09 23.98
C GLY A 193 25.54 21.62 23.56
N ASN A 194 26.40 20.81 24.18
CA ASN A 194 26.54 19.40 23.83
C ASN A 194 25.39 18.54 24.42
N ARG A 195 24.83 18.92 25.57
CA ARG A 195 23.61 18.30 26.12
C ARG A 195 22.37 18.65 25.29
N ALA A 196 22.23 19.91 24.85
CA ALA A 196 21.24 20.33 23.85
C ALA A 196 21.34 19.52 22.55
N ALA A 197 22.55 19.22 22.07
CA ALA A 197 22.74 18.36 20.90
C ALA A 197 22.23 16.93 21.14
N CYS A 198 22.39 16.38 22.35
CA CYS A 198 21.84 15.06 22.71
C CYS A 198 20.31 15.07 22.76
N TYR A 199 19.70 16.14 23.27
CA TYR A 199 18.24 16.28 23.29
C TYR A 199 17.66 16.50 21.88
N LEU A 200 18.31 17.30 21.04
CA LEU A 200 17.98 17.46 19.61
C LEU A 200 17.95 16.12 18.88
N MET A 201 19.01 15.30 19.02
CA MET A 201 19.09 13.97 18.40
C MET A 201 18.11 12.93 19.00
N GLN A 202 17.41 13.28 20.08
CA GLN A 202 16.32 12.48 20.70
C GLN A 202 14.93 13.07 20.44
N GLY A 203 14.79 14.15 19.67
CA GLY A 203 13.52 14.85 19.47
C GLY A 203 12.98 15.59 20.70
N GLN A 204 13.77 15.74 21.76
CA GLN A 204 13.39 16.45 22.99
C GLN A 204 13.61 17.97 22.82
N PHE A 205 12.92 18.56 21.84
CA PHE A 205 13.16 19.93 21.37
C PHE A 205 13.00 21.02 22.43
N THR A 206 12.13 20.84 23.43
CA THR A 206 11.96 21.78 24.55
C THR A 206 13.22 21.86 25.42
N LYS A 207 13.69 20.73 25.96
CA LYS A 207 14.93 20.63 26.74
C LYS A 207 16.16 21.05 25.94
N ALA A 208 16.17 20.76 24.65
CA ALA A 208 17.24 21.20 23.75
C ALA A 208 17.27 22.72 23.59
N LEU A 209 16.10 23.36 23.50
CA LEU A 209 15.97 24.82 23.44
C LEU A 209 16.34 25.48 24.78
N GLU A 210 15.93 24.90 25.92
CA GLU A 210 16.32 25.33 27.27
C GLU A 210 17.84 25.34 27.44
N ASP A 211 18.52 24.22 27.17
CA ASP A 211 19.98 24.12 27.25
C ASP A 211 20.68 25.04 26.22
N ALA A 212 20.15 25.17 25.00
CA ALA A 212 20.75 26.04 23.98
C ALA A 212 20.61 27.53 24.35
N ASN A 213 19.49 27.94 24.96
CA ASN A 213 19.30 29.27 25.51
C ASN A 213 20.24 29.54 26.70
N LYS A 214 20.41 28.60 27.65
CA LYS A 214 21.37 28.75 28.75
C LYS A 214 22.81 28.85 28.21
N ALA A 215 23.19 28.04 27.21
CA ALA A 215 24.49 28.15 26.57
C ALA A 215 24.76 29.55 25.97
N VAL A 216 23.77 30.12 25.26
CA VAL A 216 23.86 31.47 24.69
C VAL A 216 23.82 32.58 25.75
N SER A 217 23.14 32.36 26.88
CA SER A 217 23.16 33.32 28.00
C SER A 217 24.50 33.39 28.73
N ILE A 218 25.28 32.30 28.69
CA ILE A 218 26.65 32.22 29.23
C ILE A 218 27.65 32.82 28.24
N ASP A 219 27.60 32.40 26.98
CA ASP A 219 28.42 32.95 25.89
C ASP A 219 27.54 33.38 24.70
N PRO A 220 27.20 34.69 24.60
CA PRO A 220 26.46 35.23 23.47
C PRO A 220 27.15 35.06 22.11
N LYS A 221 28.47 34.80 22.07
CA LYS A 221 29.24 34.54 20.85
C LYS A 221 29.24 33.05 20.45
N PHE A 222 28.61 32.17 21.22
CA PHE A 222 28.54 30.74 20.94
C PHE A 222 27.62 30.45 19.75
N VAL A 223 28.15 30.53 18.53
CA VAL A 223 27.44 30.28 17.24
C VAL A 223 26.70 28.95 17.25
N LYS A 224 27.31 27.90 17.83
CA LYS A 224 26.71 26.55 17.96
C LYS A 224 25.55 26.51 18.96
N GLY A 225 25.36 27.53 19.79
CA GLY A 225 24.17 27.73 20.61
C GLY A 225 23.03 28.27 19.73
N TRP A 226 23.25 29.40 19.08
CA TRP A 226 22.29 30.02 18.15
C TRP A 226 21.79 29.07 17.05
N LEU A 227 22.68 28.29 16.43
CA LEU A 227 22.30 27.26 15.43
C LEU A 227 21.44 26.13 16.02
N ARG A 228 21.58 25.81 17.31
CA ARG A 228 20.72 24.82 18.00
C ARG A 228 19.37 25.42 18.40
N ILE A 229 19.33 26.68 18.85
CA ILE A 229 18.09 27.43 19.06
C ILE A 229 17.26 27.41 17.77
N ALA A 230 17.86 27.84 16.66
CA ALA A 230 17.23 27.85 15.33
C ALA A 230 16.63 26.49 14.97
N LYS A 231 17.42 25.41 15.05
CA LYS A 231 16.94 24.03 14.81
C LYS A 231 15.77 23.62 15.69
N CYS A 232 15.78 23.93 16.99
CA CYS A 232 14.67 23.60 17.89
C CYS A 232 13.41 24.38 17.52
N THR A 233 13.53 25.70 17.30
CA THR A 233 12.40 26.55 16.94
C THR A 233 11.82 26.19 15.57
N MET A 234 12.65 25.82 14.59
CA MET A 234 12.20 25.30 13.29
C MET A 234 11.49 23.96 13.43
N ALA A 235 12.01 23.03 14.24
CA ALA A 235 11.38 21.73 14.51
C ALA A 235 10.00 21.88 15.20
N GLN A 236 9.82 22.92 16.01
CA GLN A 236 8.54 23.29 16.64
C GLN A 236 7.62 24.15 15.74
N GLY A 237 8.17 24.74 14.67
CA GLY A 237 7.44 25.60 13.72
C GLY A 237 7.37 27.09 14.09
N ASP A 238 8.14 27.55 15.09
CA ASP A 238 8.30 28.98 15.38
C ASP A 238 9.31 29.61 14.42
N LEU A 239 8.78 30.17 13.33
CA LEU A 239 9.56 30.87 12.32
C LEU A 239 10.18 32.18 12.83
N LYS A 240 9.58 32.85 13.83
CA LYS A 240 10.06 34.16 14.31
C LYS A 240 11.32 34.01 15.13
N SER A 241 11.30 33.11 16.13
CA SER A 241 12.49 32.83 16.94
C SER A 241 13.60 32.18 16.11
N ALA A 242 13.25 31.34 15.13
CA ALA A 242 14.20 30.78 14.17
C ALA A 242 14.91 31.87 13.35
N GLU A 243 14.17 32.82 12.76
CA GLU A 243 14.72 33.92 11.97
C GLU A 243 15.66 34.79 12.83
N THR A 244 15.29 35.09 14.07
CA THR A 244 16.14 35.83 15.02
C THR A 244 17.42 35.08 15.37
N ALA A 245 17.34 33.78 15.67
CA ALA A 245 18.50 32.96 16.01
C ALA A 245 19.46 32.76 14.82
N LEU A 246 18.93 32.58 13.60
CA LEU A 246 19.73 32.49 12.37
C LEU A 246 20.39 33.82 12.03
N ASN A 247 19.71 34.95 12.26
CA ASN A 247 20.33 36.27 12.11
C ASN A 247 21.50 36.47 13.09
N LYS A 248 21.34 36.09 14.36
CA LYS A 248 22.43 36.17 15.35
C LYS A 248 23.59 35.22 15.05
N ALA A 249 23.33 34.01 14.57
CA ALA A 249 24.38 33.13 14.06
C ALA A 249 25.12 33.74 12.86
N ARG A 250 24.40 34.41 11.94
CA ARG A 250 24.96 35.09 10.76
C ARG A 250 25.78 36.35 11.08
N GLU A 251 25.41 37.09 12.12
CA GLU A 251 26.21 38.22 12.63
C GLU A 251 27.57 37.76 13.16
N LEU A 252 27.65 36.55 13.71
CA LEU A 252 28.86 35.99 14.33
C LEU A 252 29.74 35.20 13.33
N GLU A 253 29.15 34.42 12.43
CA GLU A 253 29.87 33.57 11.47
C GLU A 253 29.21 33.60 10.07
N PRO A 254 29.41 34.67 9.27
CA PRO A 254 28.73 34.83 7.97
C PRO A 254 29.00 33.73 6.94
N SER A 255 30.15 33.04 7.04
CA SER A 255 30.65 32.07 6.04
C SER A 255 30.48 30.60 6.48
N GLY A 256 29.70 30.34 7.54
CA GLY A 256 29.52 29.00 8.08
C GLY A 256 28.71 28.09 7.16
N ALA A 257 29.31 27.00 6.64
CA ALA A 257 28.61 26.04 5.79
C ALA A 257 27.37 25.41 6.46
N VAL A 258 27.42 25.21 7.79
CA VAL A 258 26.27 24.74 8.59
C VAL A 258 25.18 25.81 8.65
N LEU A 259 25.54 27.08 8.85
CA LEU A 259 24.58 28.20 8.83
C LEU A 259 23.86 28.29 7.48
N GLN A 260 24.57 28.14 6.37
CA GLN A 260 23.96 28.18 5.04
C GLN A 260 22.96 27.03 4.83
N ALA A 261 23.25 25.84 5.35
CA ALA A 261 22.30 24.72 5.31
C ALA A 261 21.03 25.01 6.13
N GLU A 262 21.15 25.59 7.33
CA GLU A 262 19.97 25.95 8.13
C GLU A 262 19.18 27.13 7.55
N LEU A 263 19.85 28.11 6.92
CA LEU A 263 19.19 29.20 6.18
C LEU A 263 18.39 28.65 4.99
N ASN A 264 18.94 27.67 4.26
CA ASN A 264 18.21 27.00 3.18
C ASN A 264 16.96 26.28 3.73
N ASN A 265 17.12 25.47 4.79
CA ASN A 265 16.02 24.77 5.46
C ASN A 265 14.94 25.77 5.96
N PHE A 266 15.35 26.90 6.53
CA PHE A 266 14.44 27.94 7.01
C PHE A 266 13.66 28.60 5.86
N ASN A 267 14.33 28.95 4.76
CA ASN A 267 13.69 29.55 3.59
C ASN A 267 12.69 28.58 2.94
N ASP A 268 13.03 27.29 2.86
CA ASP A 268 12.13 26.24 2.35
C ASP A 268 10.90 26.08 3.26
N LEU A 269 11.10 26.04 4.58
CA LEU A 269 10.03 25.95 5.57
C LEU A 269 9.10 27.17 5.54
N LYS A 270 9.66 28.38 5.50
CA LYS A 270 8.94 29.65 5.38
C LYS A 270 8.13 29.71 4.09
N THR A 271 8.74 29.32 2.96
CA THR A 271 8.08 29.23 1.66
C THR A 271 6.93 28.22 1.66
N CYS A 272 7.09 27.07 2.32
CA CYS A 272 6.03 26.07 2.44
C CYS A 272 4.88 26.55 3.34
N ALA A 273 5.18 27.24 4.46
CA ALA A 273 4.17 27.84 5.31
C ALA A 273 3.36 28.92 4.55
N GLU A 274 4.02 29.88 3.92
CA GLU A 274 3.36 30.96 3.16
C GLU A 274 2.52 30.43 1.99
N LYS A 275 2.98 29.38 1.29
CA LYS A 275 2.20 28.74 0.23
C LYS A 275 1.02 27.95 0.78
N GLY A 276 1.20 27.25 1.90
CA GLY A 276 0.13 26.54 2.60
C GLY A 276 -0.97 27.48 3.09
N ASP A 277 -0.61 28.58 3.76
CA ASP A 277 -1.59 29.56 4.25
C ASP A 277 -2.35 30.22 3.08
N LYS A 278 -1.68 30.51 1.95
CA LYS A 278 -2.33 31.00 0.71
C LYS A 278 -3.27 29.96 0.08
N ALA A 279 -2.85 28.70 -0.01
CA ALA A 279 -3.64 27.60 -0.56
C ALA A 279 -4.86 27.26 0.30
N TYR A 280 -4.74 27.35 1.63
CA TYR A 280 -5.86 27.16 2.54
C TYR A 280 -6.93 28.23 2.32
N ASN A 281 -6.52 29.49 2.18
CA ASN A 281 -7.42 30.61 1.89
C ASN A 281 -8.11 30.51 0.51
N SER A 282 -7.47 29.88 -0.49
CA SER A 282 -8.11 29.57 -1.79
C SER A 282 -8.89 28.24 -1.79
N GLY A 283 -8.89 27.48 -0.70
CA GLY A 283 -9.55 26.18 -0.58
C GLY A 283 -8.84 25.02 -1.31
N ASP A 284 -7.59 25.21 -1.77
CA ASP A 284 -6.78 24.14 -2.37
C ASP A 284 -6.12 23.29 -1.28
N TYR A 285 -6.94 22.46 -0.65
CA TYR A 285 -6.50 21.52 0.40
C TYR A 285 -5.42 20.54 -0.07
N ARG A 286 -5.30 20.26 -1.38
CA ARG A 286 -4.25 19.38 -1.93
C ARG A 286 -2.88 20.06 -1.87
N MET A 287 -2.82 21.33 -2.28
CA MET A 287 -1.61 22.13 -2.16
C MET A 287 -1.24 22.39 -0.69
N VAL A 288 -2.22 22.57 0.21
CA VAL A 288 -1.94 22.64 1.66
C VAL A 288 -1.25 21.35 2.14
N VAL A 289 -1.81 20.17 1.85
CA VAL A 289 -1.22 18.88 2.26
C VAL A 289 0.21 18.74 1.73
N TYR A 290 0.45 19.02 0.43
CA TYR A 290 1.80 18.99 -0.15
C TYR A 290 2.78 19.94 0.55
N CYS A 291 2.35 21.18 0.85
CA CYS A 291 3.17 22.14 1.58
C CYS A 291 3.43 21.72 3.03
N MET A 292 2.44 21.12 3.70
CA MET A 292 2.61 20.62 5.07
C MET A 292 3.51 19.39 5.12
N ASP A 293 3.45 18.48 4.15
CA ASP A 293 4.38 17.34 4.06
C ASP A 293 5.83 17.79 3.92
N ARG A 294 6.09 18.78 3.04
CA ARG A 294 7.42 19.39 2.93
C ARG A 294 7.84 20.13 4.20
N ALA A 295 6.92 20.86 4.84
CA ALA A 295 7.20 21.57 6.08
C ALA A 295 7.54 20.60 7.23
N LEU A 296 6.79 19.50 7.39
CA LEU A 296 6.94 18.54 8.49
C LEU A 296 8.24 17.73 8.43
N ASN A 297 8.89 17.61 7.26
CA ASN A 297 10.24 17.06 7.16
C ASN A 297 11.30 17.88 7.94
N ILE A 298 11.00 19.16 8.20
CA ILE A 298 11.86 20.10 8.95
C ILE A 298 11.22 20.35 10.33
N ALA A 299 9.95 20.77 10.31
CA ALA A 299 9.11 21.09 11.46
C ALA A 299 8.44 19.85 12.08
N THR A 300 9.23 18.80 12.34
CA THR A 300 8.79 17.44 12.75
C THR A 300 7.90 17.39 13.99
N SER A 301 8.00 18.38 14.89
CA SER A 301 7.25 18.50 16.14
C SER A 301 6.15 19.59 16.09
N CYS A 302 5.91 20.20 14.93
CA CYS A 302 4.94 21.30 14.82
C CYS A 302 3.49 20.78 14.78
N SER A 303 2.84 20.76 15.94
CA SER A 303 1.41 20.41 16.06
C SER A 303 0.53 21.24 15.12
N ARG A 304 0.81 22.54 14.92
CA ARG A 304 0.04 23.40 14.00
C ARG A 304 0.02 22.84 12.57
N PHE A 305 1.17 22.42 12.04
CA PHE A 305 1.25 21.86 10.68
C PHE A 305 0.63 20.45 10.61
N LYS A 306 0.78 19.63 11.64
CA LYS A 306 0.13 18.30 11.71
C LYS A 306 -1.39 18.42 11.69
N VAL A 307 -1.97 19.30 12.50
CA VAL A 307 -3.42 19.48 12.54
C VAL A 307 -3.95 20.20 11.30
N LEU A 308 -3.23 21.20 10.76
CA LEU A 308 -3.62 21.84 9.48
C LEU A 308 -3.63 20.83 8.32
N LYS A 309 -2.63 19.94 8.25
CA LYS A 309 -2.62 18.81 7.30
C LYS A 309 -3.84 17.90 7.52
N ALA A 310 -4.12 17.53 8.77
CA ALA A 310 -5.23 16.65 9.13
C ALA A 310 -6.61 17.26 8.82
N GLU A 311 -6.79 18.57 9.02
CA GLU A 311 -7.99 19.32 8.64
C GLU A 311 -8.23 19.29 7.12
N CYS A 312 -7.17 19.53 6.34
CA CYS A 312 -7.22 19.46 4.89
C CYS A 312 -7.48 18.03 4.38
N LEU A 313 -6.90 17.00 5.01
CA LEU A 313 -7.20 15.59 4.71
C LEU A 313 -8.67 15.24 5.01
N ALA A 314 -9.24 15.73 6.12
CA ALA A 314 -10.66 15.56 6.43
C ALA A 314 -11.57 16.22 5.38
N HIS A 315 -11.20 17.40 4.86
CA HIS A 315 -11.91 18.04 3.74
C HIS A 315 -11.74 17.33 2.39
N LEU A 316 -10.67 16.54 2.21
CA LEU A 316 -10.44 15.73 1.00
C LEU A 316 -11.08 14.34 1.05
N GLY A 317 -11.64 13.93 2.20
CA GLY A 317 -12.21 12.60 2.42
C GLY A 317 -11.23 11.57 3.00
N ASN A 318 -9.98 11.94 3.23
CA ASN A 318 -8.93 11.10 3.83
C ASN A 318 -9.08 11.03 5.37
N TYR A 319 -10.23 10.55 5.84
CA TYR A 319 -10.60 10.58 7.26
C TYR A 319 -9.72 9.70 8.18
N GLN A 320 -9.03 8.70 7.63
CA GLN A 320 -8.15 7.82 8.38
C GLN A 320 -6.86 8.56 8.74
N ASP A 321 -6.11 8.99 7.72
CA ASP A 321 -4.90 9.81 7.81
C ASP A 321 -5.11 11.05 8.73
N ALA A 322 -6.27 11.70 8.59
CA ALA A 322 -6.67 12.84 9.41
C ALA A 322 -6.87 12.47 10.89
N GLN A 323 -7.50 11.33 11.19
CA GLN A 323 -7.65 10.86 12.57
C GLN A 323 -6.32 10.39 13.17
N GLU A 324 -5.45 9.78 12.39
CA GLU A 324 -4.12 9.34 12.85
C GLU A 324 -3.23 10.53 13.23
N LEU A 325 -3.13 11.56 12.39
CA LEU A 325 -2.42 12.81 12.70
C LEU A 325 -3.03 13.55 13.90
N ALA A 326 -4.36 13.61 13.99
CA ALA A 326 -5.02 14.23 15.15
C ALA A 326 -4.77 13.45 16.44
N ASN A 327 -4.77 12.12 16.40
CA ASN A 327 -4.46 11.27 17.55
C ASN A 327 -2.97 11.33 17.94
N GLU A 328 -2.05 11.51 16.99
CA GLU A 328 -0.63 11.75 17.27
C GLU A 328 -0.46 13.03 18.10
N VAL A 329 -1.09 14.14 17.69
CA VAL A 329 -1.05 15.40 18.45
C VAL A 329 -1.70 15.24 19.83
N LEU A 330 -2.85 14.55 19.92
CA LEU A 330 -3.55 14.30 21.19
C LEU A 330 -2.81 13.34 22.14
N ALA A 331 -1.80 12.60 21.67
CA ALA A 331 -0.95 11.79 22.55
C ALA A 331 -0.01 12.68 23.39
N PHE A 332 0.42 13.82 22.85
CA PHE A 332 1.28 14.80 23.53
C PHE A 332 0.45 15.91 24.22
N ASP A 333 -0.52 16.49 23.52
CA ASP A 333 -1.41 17.54 24.02
C ASP A 333 -2.88 17.08 23.97
N LYS A 334 -3.35 16.49 25.07
CA LYS A 334 -4.72 15.95 25.20
C LYS A 334 -5.83 17.02 25.16
N GLN A 335 -5.48 18.30 25.30
CA GLN A 335 -6.43 19.42 25.29
C GLN A 335 -6.37 20.23 23.98
N ASN A 336 -5.62 19.76 22.97
CA ASN A 336 -5.44 20.45 21.71
C ASN A 336 -6.77 20.66 20.97
N ALA A 337 -7.29 21.88 21.04
CA ALA A 337 -8.63 22.21 20.55
C ALA A 337 -8.81 21.91 19.05
N ASP A 338 -7.82 22.28 18.22
CA ASP A 338 -7.84 21.99 16.79
C ASP A 338 -7.81 20.48 16.48
N ALA A 339 -7.03 19.67 17.22
CA ALA A 339 -6.99 18.22 16.99
C ALA A 339 -8.30 17.52 17.41
N ILE A 340 -8.96 18.01 18.47
CA ILE A 340 -10.31 17.55 18.86
C ILE A 340 -11.33 17.96 17.79
N LEU A 341 -11.19 19.16 17.21
CA LEU A 341 -12.02 19.65 16.11
C LEU A 341 -11.92 18.75 14.87
N VAL A 342 -10.71 18.40 14.43
CA VAL A 342 -10.50 17.51 13.27
C VAL A 342 -11.14 16.13 13.48
N ARG A 343 -11.09 15.57 14.69
CA ARG A 343 -11.82 14.33 15.01
C ARG A 343 -13.34 14.49 14.88
N GLY A 344 -13.88 15.64 15.29
CA GLY A 344 -15.28 15.99 15.05
C GLY A 344 -15.61 16.13 13.56
N MET A 345 -14.73 16.76 12.77
CA MET A 345 -14.89 16.92 11.32
C MET A 345 -14.97 15.57 10.60
N CYS A 346 -14.06 14.65 10.91
CA CYS A 346 -14.04 13.31 10.31
C CYS A 346 -15.36 12.55 10.58
N LEU A 347 -15.88 12.63 11.80
CA LEU A 347 -17.16 12.02 12.16
C LEU A 347 -18.35 12.70 11.47
N TYR A 348 -18.34 14.03 11.36
CA TYR A 348 -19.41 14.81 10.72
C TYR A 348 -19.52 14.55 9.21
N TYR A 349 -18.39 14.48 8.50
CA TYR A 349 -18.36 14.15 7.08
C TYR A 349 -18.64 12.66 6.79
N GLN A 350 -18.58 11.80 7.81
CA GLN A 350 -19.08 10.41 7.79
C GLN A 350 -20.58 10.27 8.19
N ASP A 351 -21.32 11.39 8.35
CA ASP A 351 -22.71 11.45 8.85
C ASP A 351 -22.88 10.88 10.28
N ASN A 352 -21.81 10.77 11.07
CA ASN A 352 -21.84 10.38 12.48
C ASN A 352 -22.03 11.63 13.38
N VAL A 353 -23.13 12.36 13.11
CA VAL A 353 -23.33 13.75 13.59
C VAL A 353 -23.39 13.85 15.12
N GLU A 354 -24.01 12.90 15.82
CA GLU A 354 -24.09 12.93 17.30
C GLU A 354 -22.70 12.87 17.95
N ARG A 355 -21.80 12.01 17.43
CA ARG A 355 -20.42 11.92 17.93
C ARG A 355 -19.59 13.14 17.50
N ALA A 356 -19.88 13.73 16.35
CA ALA A 356 -19.26 14.99 15.96
C ALA A 356 -19.63 16.13 16.90
N PHE A 357 -20.90 16.22 17.33
CA PHE A 357 -21.32 17.24 18.29
C PHE A 357 -20.63 17.12 19.64
N THR A 358 -20.37 15.92 20.18
CA THR A 358 -19.63 15.80 21.46
C THR A 358 -18.21 16.34 21.33
N HIS A 359 -17.55 16.12 20.19
CA HIS A 359 -16.25 16.72 19.88
C HIS A 359 -16.34 18.26 19.74
N PHE A 360 -17.26 18.79 18.94
CA PHE A 360 -17.41 20.24 18.76
C PHE A 360 -17.80 20.96 20.07
N GLN A 361 -18.69 20.38 20.87
CA GLN A 361 -19.05 20.92 22.19
C GLN A 361 -17.91 20.82 23.21
N HIS A 362 -17.01 19.84 23.09
CA HIS A 362 -15.80 19.79 23.92
C HIS A 362 -14.84 20.92 23.53
N VAL A 363 -14.62 21.15 22.23
CA VAL A 363 -13.81 22.28 21.74
C VAL A 363 -14.36 23.62 22.23
N LEU A 364 -15.66 23.85 22.10
CA LEU A 364 -16.31 25.10 22.55
C LEU A 364 -16.37 25.26 24.10
N LYS A 365 -16.05 24.23 24.87
CA LYS A 365 -15.82 24.32 26.32
C LYS A 365 -14.37 24.67 26.67
N LEU A 366 -13.40 24.26 25.84
CA LEU A 366 -11.98 24.56 26.01
C LEU A 366 -11.62 25.96 25.47
N ALA A 367 -12.20 26.33 24.32
CA ALA A 367 -12.01 27.61 23.64
C ALA A 367 -13.37 28.14 23.12
N PRO A 368 -14.13 28.91 23.92
CA PRO A 368 -15.46 29.40 23.54
C PRO A 368 -15.47 30.40 22.36
N ASP A 369 -14.32 30.97 22.03
CA ASP A 369 -14.05 31.92 20.95
C ASP A 369 -13.58 31.26 19.63
N HIS A 370 -13.44 29.93 19.62
CA HIS A 370 -12.87 29.16 18.51
C HIS A 370 -13.72 29.19 17.23
N ILE A 371 -13.44 30.16 16.35
CA ILE A 371 -14.20 30.46 15.12
C ILE A 371 -14.51 29.21 14.28
N ARG A 372 -13.49 28.44 13.86
CA ARG A 372 -13.67 27.20 13.07
C ARG A 372 -14.66 26.21 13.70
N ALA A 373 -14.55 26.00 15.02
CA ALA A 373 -15.41 25.08 15.76
C ALA A 373 -16.86 25.60 15.88
N MET A 374 -17.03 26.91 16.11
CA MET A 374 -18.35 27.54 16.09
C MET A 374 -19.02 27.38 14.73
N ASP A 375 -18.30 27.62 13.64
CA ASP A 375 -18.91 27.66 12.31
C ASP A 375 -19.28 26.26 11.79
N ILE A 376 -18.46 25.24 12.04
CA ILE A 376 -18.88 23.86 11.73
C ILE A 376 -19.98 23.37 12.66
N TYR A 377 -20.00 23.75 13.94
CA TYR A 377 -21.08 23.40 14.86
C TYR A 377 -22.42 24.02 14.42
N LYS A 378 -22.43 25.30 14.04
CA LYS A 378 -23.61 25.98 13.48
C LYS A 378 -24.10 25.29 12.20
N LYS A 379 -23.19 24.99 11.25
CA LYS A 379 -23.53 24.28 9.99
C LYS A 379 -24.09 22.89 10.25
N ALA A 380 -23.41 22.08 11.07
CA ALA A 380 -23.84 20.72 11.41
C ALA A 380 -25.21 20.71 12.13
N LYS A 381 -25.45 21.68 13.02
CA LYS A 381 -26.76 21.84 13.68
C LYS A 381 -27.86 22.22 12.68
N ALA A 382 -27.62 23.21 11.82
CA ALA A 382 -28.59 23.65 10.82
C ALA A 382 -28.88 22.54 9.77
N LEU A 383 -27.85 21.82 9.33
CA LEU A 383 -27.97 20.69 8.40
C LEU A 383 -28.78 19.54 8.99
N LYS A 384 -28.50 19.18 10.25
CA LYS A 384 -29.30 18.19 10.99
C LYS A 384 -30.76 18.63 11.09
N GLN A 385 -31.00 19.85 11.58
CA GLN A 385 -32.34 20.40 11.75
C GLN A 385 -33.13 20.40 10.43
N LYS A 386 -32.56 20.88 9.32
CA LYS A 386 -33.24 20.90 8.02
C LYS A 386 -33.49 19.51 7.43
N LYS A 387 -32.57 18.57 7.66
CA LYS A 387 -32.78 17.15 7.33
C LYS A 387 -33.96 16.57 8.13
N GLU A 388 -34.08 16.90 9.41
CA GLU A 388 -35.17 16.45 10.29
C GLU A 388 -36.52 17.09 9.95
N GLU A 389 -36.58 18.43 9.80
CA GLU A 389 -37.76 19.17 9.33
C GLU A 389 -38.28 18.62 7.98
N GLY A 390 -37.37 18.35 7.02
CA GLY A 390 -37.72 17.76 5.72
C GLY A 390 -38.25 16.33 5.81
N ASN A 391 -37.67 15.50 6.69
CA ASN A 391 -38.15 14.15 6.97
C ASN A 391 -39.56 14.16 7.59
N GLU A 392 -39.85 15.11 8.47
CA GLU A 392 -41.17 15.28 9.09
C GLU A 392 -42.21 15.82 8.10
N ALA A 393 -41.85 16.81 7.28
CA ALA A 393 -42.73 17.30 6.21
C ALA A 393 -43.08 16.20 5.20
N TYR A 394 -42.13 15.32 4.86
CA TYR A 394 -42.38 14.16 4.00
C TYR A 394 -43.32 13.13 4.65
N LYS A 395 -43.13 12.80 5.94
CA LYS A 395 -44.03 11.92 6.71
C LYS A 395 -45.45 12.49 6.83
N ALA A 396 -45.58 13.81 6.92
CA ALA A 396 -46.85 14.53 6.98
C ALA A 396 -47.45 14.81 5.58
N GLU A 397 -46.94 14.17 4.52
CA GLU A 397 -47.34 14.35 3.11
C GLU A 397 -47.30 15.79 2.57
N ARG A 398 -46.64 16.71 3.28
CA ARG A 398 -46.39 18.11 2.86
C ARG A 398 -45.21 18.15 1.89
N TYR A 399 -45.36 17.48 0.76
CA TYR A 399 -44.31 17.26 -0.23
C TYR A 399 -43.64 18.55 -0.72
N GLN A 400 -44.39 19.65 -0.91
CA GLN A 400 -43.81 20.95 -1.30
C GLN A 400 -42.93 21.58 -0.21
N ASP A 401 -43.31 21.45 1.07
CA ASP A 401 -42.45 21.88 2.19
C ASP A 401 -41.20 21.01 2.27
N ALA A 402 -41.34 19.69 2.15
CA ALA A 402 -40.21 18.76 2.17
C ALA A 402 -39.20 19.06 1.04
N TYR A 403 -39.69 19.34 -0.18
CA TYR A 403 -38.84 19.74 -1.30
C TYR A 403 -38.04 21.02 -1.01
N ARG A 404 -38.70 22.03 -0.43
CA ARG A 404 -38.06 23.28 -0.02
C ARG A 404 -37.01 23.04 1.07
N LEU A 405 -37.36 22.29 2.11
CA LEU A 405 -36.49 22.01 3.26
C LEU A 405 -35.23 21.19 2.89
N TYR A 406 -35.34 20.20 2.01
CA TYR A 406 -34.16 19.48 1.50
C TYR A 406 -33.31 20.36 0.57
N SER A 407 -33.94 21.27 -0.19
CA SER A 407 -33.21 22.24 -1.03
C SER A 407 -32.45 23.28 -0.18
N GLU A 408 -33.05 23.75 0.92
CA GLU A 408 -32.38 24.56 1.94
C GLU A 408 -31.20 23.78 2.57
N ALA A 409 -31.40 22.50 2.93
CA ALA A 409 -30.38 21.67 3.54
C ALA A 409 -29.12 21.49 2.66
N LEU A 410 -29.29 21.26 1.35
CA LEU A 410 -28.20 21.09 0.39
C LEU A 410 -27.29 22.33 0.26
N ILE A 411 -27.77 23.52 0.63
CA ILE A 411 -27.02 24.78 0.55
C ILE A 411 -26.13 25.01 1.79
N ILE A 412 -26.42 24.35 2.93
CA ILE A 412 -25.75 24.61 4.22
C ILE A 412 -24.29 24.14 4.24
N ASP A 413 -24.01 22.97 3.65
CA ASP A 413 -22.65 22.46 3.48
C ASP A 413 -22.49 21.64 2.20
N PRO A 414 -22.23 22.29 1.05
CA PRO A 414 -22.00 21.60 -0.22
C PRO A 414 -20.82 20.61 -0.19
N LYS A 415 -19.89 20.71 0.78
CA LYS A 415 -18.75 19.80 0.92
C LYS A 415 -19.10 18.48 1.62
N ASN A 416 -20.26 18.37 2.28
CA ASN A 416 -20.65 17.13 2.97
C ASN A 416 -21.26 16.09 2.01
N VAL A 417 -20.40 15.50 1.15
CA VAL A 417 -20.74 14.49 0.13
C VAL A 417 -21.69 13.41 0.66
N ALA A 418 -21.41 12.85 1.85
CA ALA A 418 -22.17 11.74 2.43
C ALA A 418 -23.56 12.13 2.95
N ASN A 419 -23.79 13.39 3.36
CA ASN A 419 -25.14 13.90 3.62
C ASN A 419 -25.84 14.32 2.33
N ASN A 420 -25.13 14.99 1.43
CA ASN A 420 -25.72 15.56 0.23
C ASN A 420 -26.26 14.46 -0.69
N ALA A 421 -25.57 13.32 -0.84
CA ALA A 421 -26.11 12.14 -1.52
C ALA A 421 -27.49 11.70 -0.96
N LYS A 422 -27.60 11.63 0.38
CA LYS A 422 -28.85 11.27 1.08
C LYS A 422 -29.94 12.33 0.95
N LEU A 423 -29.58 13.62 0.95
CA LEU A 423 -30.52 14.73 0.75
C LEU A 423 -31.06 14.78 -0.68
N TYR A 424 -30.21 14.59 -1.70
CA TYR A 424 -30.65 14.44 -3.09
C TYR A 424 -31.59 13.24 -3.25
N PHE A 425 -31.26 12.07 -2.69
CA PHE A 425 -32.16 10.91 -2.71
C PHE A 425 -33.50 11.18 -2.00
N ASN A 426 -33.48 11.80 -0.81
CA ASN A 426 -34.71 12.17 -0.11
C ASN A 426 -35.56 13.17 -0.91
N ARG A 427 -34.93 14.11 -1.62
CA ARG A 427 -35.63 15.08 -2.50
C ARG A 427 -36.16 14.41 -3.77
N ALA A 428 -35.47 13.41 -4.33
CA ALA A 428 -36.00 12.54 -5.39
C ALA A 428 -37.28 11.79 -4.94
N LEU A 429 -37.32 11.24 -3.72
CA LEU A 429 -38.55 10.62 -3.20
C LEU A 429 -39.73 11.61 -3.16
N VAL A 430 -39.48 12.87 -2.77
CA VAL A 430 -40.46 13.95 -2.81
C VAL A 430 -40.90 14.27 -4.24
N LEU A 431 -39.96 14.41 -5.17
CA LEU A 431 -40.24 14.73 -6.58
C LEU A 431 -41.07 13.65 -7.27
N SER A 432 -40.75 12.37 -7.02
CA SER A 432 -41.56 11.23 -7.49
C SER A 432 -42.98 11.24 -6.91
N LYS A 433 -43.16 11.61 -5.64
CA LYS A 433 -44.50 11.84 -5.04
C LYS A 433 -45.25 13.01 -5.67
N LEU A 434 -44.53 14.06 -6.08
CA LEU A 434 -45.05 15.20 -6.85
C LEU A 434 -45.23 14.91 -8.36
N LYS A 435 -44.99 13.67 -8.82
CA LYS A 435 -45.00 13.24 -10.23
C LYS A 435 -44.00 13.97 -11.15
N LYS A 436 -43.01 14.65 -10.57
CA LYS A 436 -41.89 15.33 -11.27
C LYS A 436 -40.78 14.31 -11.58
N MET A 437 -41.04 13.42 -12.54
CA MET A 437 -40.20 12.24 -12.76
C MET A 437 -38.79 12.58 -13.27
N ASP A 438 -38.65 13.51 -14.23
CA ASP A 438 -37.35 13.91 -14.77
C ASP A 438 -36.46 14.61 -13.72
N GLU A 439 -37.06 15.50 -12.91
CA GLU A 439 -36.37 16.12 -11.76
C GLU A 439 -35.95 15.06 -10.73
N SER A 440 -36.79 14.04 -10.50
CA SER A 440 -36.44 12.93 -9.62
C SER A 440 -35.32 12.04 -10.17
N ILE A 441 -35.22 11.88 -11.49
CA ILE A 441 -34.10 11.19 -12.15
C ILE A 441 -32.82 12.03 -12.01
N ALA A 442 -32.90 13.35 -12.18
CA ALA A 442 -31.78 14.26 -11.98
C ALA A 442 -31.25 14.20 -10.54
N ASP A 443 -32.12 14.30 -9.53
CA ASP A 443 -31.71 14.20 -8.11
C ASP A 443 -31.11 12.82 -7.76
N CYS A 444 -31.71 11.72 -8.24
CA CYS A 444 -31.08 10.40 -8.09
C CYS A 444 -29.71 10.32 -8.79
N SER A 445 -29.51 11.07 -9.89
CA SER A 445 -28.24 11.12 -10.61
C SER A 445 -27.17 11.95 -9.89
N GLU A 446 -27.54 13.07 -9.26
CA GLU A 446 -26.63 13.82 -8.36
C GLU A 446 -26.25 12.99 -7.12
N ALA A 447 -27.22 12.27 -6.53
CA ALA A 447 -26.95 11.34 -5.44
C ALA A 447 -25.91 10.27 -5.83
N LEU A 448 -25.98 9.75 -7.06
CA LEU A 448 -25.06 8.72 -7.59
C LEU A 448 -23.73 9.28 -8.13
N LYS A 449 -23.61 10.58 -8.37
CA LYS A 449 -22.31 11.24 -8.59
C LYS A 449 -21.53 11.38 -7.27
N LEU A 450 -22.24 11.61 -6.16
CA LEU A 450 -21.66 11.77 -4.83
C LEU A 450 -21.35 10.42 -4.15
N ASP A 451 -22.25 9.45 -4.27
CA ASP A 451 -22.04 8.06 -3.86
C ASP A 451 -22.48 7.10 -4.98
N PRO A 452 -21.55 6.66 -5.85
CA PRO A 452 -21.84 5.69 -6.92
C PRO A 452 -22.36 4.33 -6.42
N ASN A 453 -22.18 4.02 -5.14
CA ASN A 453 -22.64 2.80 -4.50
C ASN A 453 -23.95 3.00 -3.70
N TYR A 454 -24.67 4.11 -3.90
CA TYR A 454 -25.92 4.36 -3.19
C TYR A 454 -27.08 3.52 -3.74
N LEU A 455 -27.15 2.27 -3.31
CA LEU A 455 -28.12 1.26 -3.75
C LEU A 455 -29.58 1.76 -3.79
N LYS A 456 -29.99 2.58 -2.82
CA LYS A 456 -31.36 3.14 -2.78
C LYS A 456 -31.63 4.10 -3.95
N ALA A 457 -30.65 4.91 -4.34
CA ALA A 457 -30.77 5.83 -5.48
C ALA A 457 -30.75 5.06 -6.82
N LEU A 458 -29.92 4.01 -6.97
CA LEU A 458 -29.98 3.10 -8.12
C LEU A 458 -31.38 2.49 -8.29
N LEU A 459 -31.89 1.83 -7.24
CA LEU A 459 -33.20 1.19 -7.27
C LEU A 459 -34.33 2.19 -7.55
N LYS A 460 -34.29 3.39 -6.95
CA LYS A 460 -35.33 4.40 -7.20
C LYS A 460 -35.25 5.00 -8.61
N ARG A 461 -34.05 5.25 -9.15
CA ARG A 461 -33.91 5.74 -10.53
C ARG A 461 -34.37 4.69 -11.54
N ALA A 462 -33.98 3.43 -11.34
CA ALA A 462 -34.44 2.30 -12.15
C ALA A 462 -35.98 2.12 -12.09
N GLN A 463 -36.61 2.31 -10.93
CA GLN A 463 -38.08 2.34 -10.81
C GLN A 463 -38.70 3.44 -11.70
N ILE A 464 -38.18 4.66 -11.65
CA ILE A 464 -38.74 5.79 -12.43
C ILE A 464 -38.49 5.56 -13.93
N TYR A 465 -37.34 5.01 -14.32
CA TYR A 465 -37.09 4.60 -15.70
C TYR A 465 -38.10 3.56 -16.20
N MET A 466 -38.49 2.56 -15.38
CA MET A 466 -39.59 1.65 -15.72
C MET A 466 -40.93 2.40 -15.88
N GLU A 467 -41.26 3.33 -14.99
CA GLU A 467 -42.47 4.15 -15.06
C GLU A 467 -42.52 5.06 -16.31
N LEU A 468 -41.35 5.46 -16.84
CA LEU A 468 -41.21 6.24 -18.08
C LEU A 468 -40.99 5.38 -19.34
N SER A 469 -41.05 4.05 -19.25
CA SER A 469 -40.72 3.12 -20.36
C SER A 469 -39.29 3.25 -20.93
N GLN A 470 -38.34 3.76 -20.13
CA GLN A 470 -36.91 3.82 -20.42
C GLN A 470 -36.22 2.54 -19.93
N TYR A 471 -36.57 1.42 -20.59
CA TYR A 471 -36.26 0.07 -20.12
C TYR A 471 -34.76 -0.25 -20.18
N GLU A 472 -34.05 0.27 -21.18
CA GLU A 472 -32.60 0.16 -21.35
C GLU A 472 -31.84 0.73 -20.13
N GLU A 473 -32.20 1.94 -19.69
CA GLU A 473 -31.62 2.61 -18.52
C GLU A 473 -32.02 1.91 -17.21
N ALA A 474 -33.28 1.49 -17.10
CA ALA A 474 -33.77 0.72 -15.94
C ALA A 474 -32.96 -0.57 -15.72
N VAL A 475 -32.73 -1.34 -16.79
CA VAL A 475 -31.93 -2.57 -16.73
C VAL A 475 -30.49 -2.28 -16.34
N GLN A 476 -29.86 -1.20 -16.83
CA GLN A 476 -28.49 -0.84 -16.46
C GLN A 476 -28.34 -0.56 -14.96
N ASP A 477 -29.28 0.16 -14.34
CA ASP A 477 -29.21 0.47 -12.92
C ASP A 477 -29.63 -0.72 -12.04
N TYR A 478 -30.60 -1.53 -12.45
CA TYR A 478 -30.91 -2.79 -11.78
C TYR A 478 -29.75 -3.80 -11.88
N GLU A 479 -28.96 -3.81 -12.96
CA GLU A 479 -27.75 -4.64 -13.05
C GLU A 479 -26.64 -4.19 -12.10
N LYS A 480 -26.47 -2.88 -11.89
CA LYS A 480 -25.54 -2.35 -10.87
C LYS A 480 -26.02 -2.75 -9.48
N ALA A 481 -27.30 -2.51 -9.18
CA ALA A 481 -27.92 -2.90 -7.92
C ALA A 481 -27.76 -4.40 -7.64
N ALA A 482 -28.03 -5.27 -8.61
CA ALA A 482 -27.93 -6.73 -8.47
C ALA A 482 -26.49 -7.29 -8.37
N LYS A 483 -25.47 -6.48 -8.72
CA LYS A 483 -24.05 -6.81 -8.48
C LYS A 483 -23.65 -6.52 -7.03
N MET A 484 -24.26 -5.50 -6.43
CA MET A 484 -24.01 -5.03 -5.06
C MET A 484 -24.84 -5.81 -4.02
N ASP A 485 -26.15 -5.90 -4.25
CA ASP A 485 -27.09 -6.70 -3.47
C ASP A 485 -27.54 -7.91 -4.29
N LYS A 486 -27.24 -9.11 -3.77
CA LYS A 486 -27.67 -10.39 -4.37
C LYS A 486 -29.05 -10.84 -3.88
N GLY A 487 -29.79 -9.96 -3.22
CA GLY A 487 -31.14 -10.17 -2.71
C GLY A 487 -32.14 -10.62 -3.79
N ARG A 488 -33.07 -11.49 -3.37
CA ARG A 488 -34.09 -12.07 -4.26
C ARG A 488 -34.95 -11.01 -4.96
N GLU A 489 -35.30 -9.93 -4.26
CA GLU A 489 -36.15 -8.88 -4.83
C GLU A 489 -35.39 -8.03 -5.86
N THR A 490 -34.15 -7.63 -5.58
CA THR A 490 -33.28 -6.92 -6.53
C THR A 490 -33.06 -7.75 -7.80
N ARG A 491 -32.92 -9.08 -7.68
CA ARG A 491 -32.83 -9.96 -8.84
C ARG A 491 -34.17 -10.13 -9.58
N LYS A 492 -35.30 -10.13 -8.89
CA LYS A 492 -36.64 -10.15 -9.50
C LYS A 492 -36.87 -8.87 -10.31
N LEU A 493 -36.65 -7.69 -9.72
CA LEU A 493 -36.78 -6.39 -10.41
C LEU A 493 -35.93 -6.32 -11.68
N LEU A 494 -34.70 -6.86 -11.65
CA LEU A 494 -33.85 -6.97 -12.84
C LEU A 494 -34.44 -7.90 -13.93
N ASN A 495 -35.01 -9.04 -13.54
CA ASN A 495 -35.65 -9.96 -14.48
C ASN A 495 -36.92 -9.32 -15.09
N ASP A 496 -37.73 -8.66 -14.27
CA ASP A 496 -38.96 -7.96 -14.69
C ASP A 496 -38.62 -6.81 -15.66
N ALA A 497 -37.60 -6.01 -15.36
CA ALA A 497 -37.11 -4.96 -16.27
C ALA A 497 -36.58 -5.51 -17.60
N LYS A 498 -35.87 -6.64 -17.58
CA LYS A 498 -35.42 -7.32 -18.81
C LYS A 498 -36.57 -7.92 -19.62
N LEU A 499 -37.67 -8.32 -18.97
CA LEU A 499 -38.88 -8.79 -19.66
C LEU A 499 -39.59 -7.63 -20.38
N GLU A 500 -39.76 -6.47 -19.74
CA GLU A 500 -40.35 -5.30 -20.41
C GLU A 500 -39.45 -4.72 -21.51
N LEU A 501 -38.13 -4.68 -21.31
CA LEU A 501 -37.16 -4.36 -22.36
C LEU A 501 -37.31 -5.28 -23.59
N LYS A 502 -37.50 -6.58 -23.36
CA LYS A 502 -37.70 -7.53 -24.47
C LYS A 502 -39.07 -7.36 -25.14
N LYS A 503 -40.10 -6.92 -24.41
CA LYS A 503 -41.42 -6.59 -24.96
C LYS A 503 -41.41 -5.29 -25.75
N SER A 504 -40.67 -4.26 -25.34
CA SER A 504 -40.55 -3.00 -26.10
C SER A 504 -39.77 -3.19 -27.40
N GLN A 505 -38.72 -3.99 -27.38
CA GLN A 505 -37.92 -4.36 -28.56
C GLN A 505 -38.58 -5.43 -29.46
N ARG A 506 -39.82 -5.85 -29.16
CA ARG A 506 -40.51 -6.91 -29.91
C ARG A 506 -40.89 -6.47 -31.32
N LYS A 507 -40.33 -7.14 -32.33
CA LYS A 507 -40.72 -6.99 -33.75
C LYS A 507 -42.23 -7.17 -33.94
N ASP A 508 -42.92 -6.18 -34.52
CA ASP A 508 -44.31 -6.30 -34.95
C ASP A 508 -44.39 -7.03 -36.30
N TYR A 509 -44.57 -8.35 -36.25
CA TYR A 509 -44.66 -9.19 -37.45
C TYR A 509 -45.84 -8.85 -38.38
N TYR A 510 -46.95 -8.32 -37.84
CA TYR A 510 -48.10 -7.90 -38.66
C TYR A 510 -47.73 -6.66 -39.50
N LYS A 511 -47.02 -5.70 -38.89
CA LYS A 511 -46.48 -4.51 -39.57
C LYS A 511 -45.37 -4.88 -40.58
N ILE A 512 -44.51 -5.85 -40.25
CA ILE A 512 -43.44 -6.36 -41.13
C ILE A 512 -43.98 -7.07 -42.37
N LEU A 513 -45.12 -7.76 -42.29
CA LEU A 513 -45.83 -8.27 -43.49
C LEU A 513 -46.77 -7.23 -44.13
N GLY A 514 -47.25 -6.24 -43.38
CA GLY A 514 -48.20 -5.22 -43.85
C GLY A 514 -49.65 -5.69 -43.86
N VAL A 515 -50.03 -6.51 -42.88
CA VAL A 515 -51.38 -7.10 -42.74
C VAL A 515 -51.99 -6.72 -41.38
N SER A 516 -53.30 -6.80 -41.25
CA SER A 516 -53.98 -6.56 -39.96
C SER A 516 -53.85 -7.78 -39.03
N LYS A 517 -54.02 -7.57 -37.71
CA LYS A 517 -54.07 -8.67 -36.73
C LYS A 517 -55.18 -9.69 -37.00
N ASN A 518 -56.22 -9.29 -37.74
CA ASN A 518 -57.36 -10.13 -38.09
C ASN A 518 -57.21 -10.79 -39.47
N ALA A 519 -56.06 -10.65 -40.14
CA ALA A 519 -55.85 -11.21 -41.49
C ALA A 519 -55.93 -12.75 -41.50
N SER A 520 -56.48 -13.30 -42.59
CA SER A 520 -56.52 -14.75 -42.79
C SER A 520 -55.12 -15.33 -43.02
N THR A 521 -54.96 -16.64 -42.84
CA THR A 521 -53.72 -17.35 -43.16
C THR A 521 -53.34 -17.19 -44.65
N ASP A 522 -54.31 -17.06 -45.54
CA ASP A 522 -54.05 -16.86 -46.97
C ASP A 522 -53.69 -15.41 -47.32
N ASP A 523 -54.17 -14.42 -46.57
CA ASP A 523 -53.73 -13.02 -46.73
C ASP A 523 -52.31 -12.83 -46.20
N ILE A 524 -51.95 -13.52 -45.12
CA ILE A 524 -50.57 -13.63 -44.62
C ILE A 524 -49.66 -14.28 -45.69
N LYS A 525 -50.09 -15.37 -46.35
CA LYS A 525 -49.34 -15.98 -47.48
C LYS A 525 -49.20 -15.03 -48.68
N LYS A 526 -50.27 -14.32 -49.08
CA LYS A 526 -50.24 -13.32 -50.17
C LYS A 526 -49.27 -12.18 -49.85
N ALA A 527 -49.33 -11.64 -48.63
CA ALA A 527 -48.47 -10.56 -48.18
C ALA A 527 -47.01 -10.97 -48.08
N TYR A 528 -46.73 -12.17 -47.54
CA TYR A 528 -45.38 -12.75 -47.54
C TYR A 528 -44.81 -12.86 -48.95
N ARG A 529 -45.51 -13.51 -49.90
CA ARG A 529 -45.04 -13.61 -51.30
C ARG A 529 -44.76 -12.24 -51.91
N LYS A 530 -45.62 -11.25 -51.66
CA LYS A 530 -45.44 -9.87 -52.15
C LYS A 530 -44.23 -9.16 -51.52
N ARG A 531 -43.99 -9.32 -50.20
CA ARG A 531 -42.88 -8.68 -49.48
C ARG A 531 -41.54 -9.39 -49.77
N ALA A 532 -41.51 -10.72 -49.77
CA ALA A 532 -40.35 -11.51 -50.15
C ALA A 532 -39.88 -11.17 -51.57
N LEU A 533 -40.80 -11.09 -52.54
CA LEU A 533 -40.49 -10.67 -53.91
C LEU A 533 -40.02 -9.20 -54.02
N VAL A 534 -40.27 -8.34 -53.04
CA VAL A 534 -39.75 -6.96 -53.01
C VAL A 534 -38.34 -6.89 -52.41
N HIS A 535 -38.04 -7.70 -51.39
CA HIS A 535 -36.75 -7.68 -50.69
C HIS A 535 -35.76 -8.75 -51.16
N HIS A 536 -36.12 -9.58 -52.15
CA HIS A 536 -35.27 -10.67 -52.67
C HIS A 536 -33.88 -10.18 -53.11
N PRO A 537 -32.77 -10.82 -52.69
CA PRO A 537 -31.41 -10.37 -52.98
C PRO A 537 -31.15 -10.06 -54.47
N ASP A 538 -31.58 -10.94 -55.37
CA ASP A 538 -31.38 -10.82 -56.82
C ASP A 538 -31.92 -9.50 -57.42
N ARG A 539 -33.00 -8.94 -56.85
CA ARG A 539 -33.56 -7.66 -57.32
C ARG A 539 -32.71 -6.46 -56.92
N HIS A 540 -31.83 -6.63 -55.94
CA HIS A 540 -30.93 -5.63 -55.39
C HIS A 540 -29.45 -5.98 -55.69
N ALA A 541 -29.19 -6.95 -56.58
CA ALA A 541 -27.84 -7.38 -56.97
C ALA A 541 -26.95 -6.24 -57.52
N ASN A 542 -27.56 -5.19 -58.06
CA ASN A 542 -26.88 -3.98 -58.56
C ASN A 542 -26.93 -2.77 -57.60
N ALA A 543 -27.54 -2.90 -56.42
CA ALA A 543 -27.59 -1.84 -55.42
C ALA A 543 -26.25 -1.69 -54.66
N SER A 544 -26.11 -0.61 -53.89
CA SER A 544 -24.92 -0.41 -53.04
C SER A 544 -24.82 -1.47 -51.94
N GLU A 545 -23.62 -1.66 -51.39
CA GLU A 545 -23.36 -2.67 -50.34
C GLU A 545 -24.22 -2.43 -49.07
N GLY A 546 -24.43 -1.16 -48.71
CA GLY A 546 -25.30 -0.78 -47.59
C GLY A 546 -26.77 -1.11 -47.85
N GLU A 547 -27.28 -0.83 -49.06
CA GLU A 547 -28.65 -1.17 -49.46
C GLU A 547 -28.87 -2.68 -49.53
N LYS A 548 -27.96 -3.45 -50.14
CA LYS A 548 -28.01 -4.92 -50.18
C LYS A 548 -28.21 -5.51 -48.79
N LYS A 549 -27.34 -5.12 -47.86
CA LYS A 549 -27.38 -5.56 -46.46
C LYS A 549 -28.68 -5.16 -45.74
N GLU A 550 -29.28 -4.03 -46.10
CA GLU A 550 -30.58 -3.59 -45.57
C GLU A 550 -31.75 -4.39 -46.16
N GLN A 551 -31.71 -4.72 -47.46
CA GLN A 551 -32.75 -5.51 -48.13
C GLN A 551 -32.68 -6.99 -47.71
N GLU A 552 -31.49 -7.57 -47.58
CA GLU A 552 -31.27 -8.90 -46.98
C GLU A 552 -31.83 -8.98 -45.56
N LYS A 553 -31.59 -7.96 -44.73
CA LYS A 553 -32.18 -7.86 -43.39
C LYS A 553 -33.71 -7.84 -43.45
N LYS A 554 -34.29 -7.01 -44.32
CA LYS A 554 -35.76 -6.93 -44.51
C LYS A 554 -36.35 -8.25 -45.03
N PHE A 555 -35.63 -8.95 -45.91
CA PHE A 555 -36.02 -10.27 -46.41
C PHE A 555 -36.06 -11.31 -45.28
N LYS A 556 -35.03 -11.34 -44.42
CA LYS A 556 -34.98 -12.22 -43.24
C LYS A 556 -36.07 -11.88 -42.22
N GLU A 557 -36.31 -10.60 -41.94
CA GLU A 557 -37.42 -10.15 -41.07
C GLU A 557 -38.81 -10.53 -41.62
N VAL A 558 -39.01 -10.49 -42.94
CA VAL A 558 -40.23 -10.95 -43.61
C VAL A 558 -40.38 -12.48 -43.54
N GLY A 559 -39.28 -13.23 -43.63
CA GLY A 559 -39.24 -14.67 -43.40
C GLY A 559 -39.61 -15.06 -41.97
N GLU A 560 -38.98 -14.44 -40.96
CA GLU A 560 -39.32 -14.58 -39.54
C GLU A 560 -40.82 -14.32 -39.29
N ALA A 561 -41.32 -13.19 -39.79
CA ALA A 561 -42.70 -12.77 -39.60
C ALA A 561 -43.70 -13.78 -40.18
N TYR A 562 -43.42 -14.32 -41.36
CA TYR A 562 -44.24 -15.37 -41.97
C TYR A 562 -44.13 -16.69 -41.20
N GLY A 563 -42.94 -17.09 -40.77
CA GLY A 563 -42.71 -18.33 -40.01
C GLY A 563 -43.42 -18.37 -38.64
N VAL A 564 -43.71 -17.21 -38.06
CA VAL A 564 -44.50 -17.07 -36.82
C VAL A 564 -46.01 -16.92 -37.10
N LEU A 565 -46.41 -16.13 -38.11
CA LEU A 565 -47.82 -15.80 -38.35
C LEU A 565 -48.59 -16.81 -39.25
N SER A 566 -47.90 -17.65 -40.01
CA SER A 566 -48.54 -18.68 -40.87
C SER A 566 -49.02 -19.91 -40.09
N ASP A 567 -48.39 -20.19 -38.96
CA ASP A 567 -48.68 -21.30 -38.05
C ASP A 567 -49.69 -20.83 -36.97
N PRO A 568 -50.90 -21.41 -36.88
CA PRO A 568 -51.91 -20.96 -35.92
C PRO A 568 -51.48 -21.04 -34.46
N VAL A 569 -50.61 -21.99 -34.08
CA VAL A 569 -50.15 -22.17 -32.70
C VAL A 569 -49.07 -21.15 -32.37
N LYS A 570 -48.11 -20.91 -33.27
CA LYS A 570 -47.10 -19.85 -33.11
C LYS A 570 -47.75 -18.46 -33.11
N ARG A 571 -48.73 -18.23 -33.99
CA ARG A 571 -49.52 -16.99 -34.03
C ARG A 571 -50.28 -16.78 -32.72
N ALA A 572 -50.99 -17.79 -32.20
CA ALA A 572 -51.69 -17.69 -30.92
C ALA A 572 -50.72 -17.43 -29.75
N LYS A 573 -49.56 -18.10 -29.68
CA LYS A 573 -48.51 -17.82 -28.68
C LYS A 573 -47.98 -16.39 -28.81
N TYR A 574 -47.78 -15.91 -30.04
CA TYR A 574 -47.33 -14.54 -30.32
C TYR A 574 -48.38 -13.50 -29.89
N ASP A 575 -49.64 -13.67 -30.27
CA ASP A 575 -50.75 -12.77 -29.94
C ASP A 575 -51.00 -12.70 -28.43
N ASN A 576 -50.91 -13.84 -27.73
CA ASN A 576 -51.00 -13.94 -26.27
C ASN A 576 -49.74 -13.43 -25.53
N GLY A 577 -48.72 -12.93 -26.24
CA GLY A 577 -47.51 -12.36 -25.63
C GLY A 577 -46.61 -13.35 -24.88
N GLN A 578 -46.76 -14.66 -25.11
CA GLN A 578 -45.94 -15.68 -24.46
C GLN A 578 -44.49 -15.63 -24.96
N ASN A 579 -43.54 -15.89 -24.07
CA ASN A 579 -42.11 -15.76 -24.37
C ASN A 579 -41.66 -16.80 -25.39
N LEU A 580 -41.03 -16.32 -26.48
CA LEU A 580 -40.46 -17.15 -27.53
C LEU A 580 -39.17 -17.90 -27.11
N ASP A 581 -38.65 -17.70 -25.89
CA ASP A 581 -37.46 -18.41 -25.40
C ASP A 581 -37.71 -19.90 -25.11
N GLU A 582 -38.98 -20.31 -25.06
CA GLU A 582 -39.37 -21.73 -24.98
C GLU A 582 -39.46 -22.39 -26.38
N PHE A 583 -39.31 -21.62 -27.46
CA PHE A 583 -38.90 -22.18 -28.75
C PHE A 583 -37.38 -22.31 -28.75
N GLY A 584 -36.90 -23.53 -28.53
CA GLY A 584 -35.49 -23.88 -28.66
C GLY A 584 -34.93 -23.43 -30.01
N GLY A 585 -33.64 -23.07 -30.02
CA GLY A 585 -33.00 -22.42 -31.16
C GLY A 585 -33.20 -23.19 -32.47
N PHE A 586 -33.48 -22.45 -33.55
CA PHE A 586 -33.39 -22.98 -34.90
C PHE A 586 -31.99 -23.57 -35.10
N PRO A 587 -31.86 -24.83 -35.57
CA PRO A 587 -30.59 -25.30 -36.11
C PRO A 587 -30.20 -24.42 -37.29
N GLU A 588 -28.91 -24.07 -37.41
CA GLU A 588 -28.37 -23.49 -38.63
C GLU A 588 -28.39 -24.55 -39.75
N GLY A 589 -29.54 -24.63 -40.43
CA GLY A 589 -29.79 -25.47 -41.59
C GLY A 589 -30.21 -24.62 -42.80
N PRO A 590 -29.91 -25.07 -44.03
CA PRO A 590 -29.98 -24.21 -45.21
C PRO A 590 -31.39 -23.70 -45.51
N GLU A 591 -31.47 -22.43 -45.92
CA GLU A 591 -32.70 -21.66 -46.19
C GLU A 591 -33.56 -22.23 -47.37
N SER A 592 -33.12 -23.31 -48.01
CA SER A 592 -33.74 -23.93 -49.20
C SER A 592 -35.07 -24.63 -48.94
N TYR A 593 -35.26 -25.25 -47.77
CA TYR A 593 -36.34 -26.23 -47.58
C TYR A 593 -37.76 -25.64 -47.71
N VAL A 594 -37.96 -24.38 -47.32
CA VAL A 594 -39.26 -23.67 -47.45
C VAL A 594 -39.44 -23.05 -48.85
N PHE A 595 -38.34 -22.70 -49.52
CA PHE A 595 -38.36 -22.13 -50.87
C PHE A 595 -38.74 -23.19 -51.91
N GLN A 596 -38.15 -24.38 -51.80
CA GLN A 596 -38.29 -25.46 -52.76
C GLN A 596 -39.72 -26.06 -52.79
N THR A 597 -40.46 -26.03 -51.67
CA THR A 597 -41.85 -26.52 -51.61
C THR A 597 -42.90 -25.57 -52.21
N PHE A 598 -42.55 -24.31 -52.51
CA PHE A 598 -43.54 -23.28 -52.89
C PHE A 598 -43.29 -22.58 -54.23
N PHE A 599 -42.08 -22.70 -54.80
CA PHE A 599 -41.76 -22.23 -56.15
C PHE A 599 -41.40 -23.37 -57.12
N GLY A 600 -41.58 -24.62 -56.69
CA GLY A 600 -41.10 -25.84 -57.35
C GLY A 600 -42.16 -26.76 -57.95
N ASP A 601 -43.26 -26.23 -58.50
CA ASP A 601 -44.12 -26.98 -59.43
C ASP A 601 -44.66 -26.05 -60.53
N GLY A 602 -44.73 -26.55 -61.77
CA GLY A 602 -44.88 -25.72 -62.97
C GLY A 602 -44.81 -26.43 -64.33
N GLY A 603 -44.74 -27.76 -64.36
CA GLY A 603 -45.10 -28.60 -65.50
C GLY A 603 -44.13 -28.71 -66.70
N ALA A 604 -43.64 -29.94 -66.94
CA ALA A 604 -43.71 -30.63 -68.23
C ALA A 604 -43.19 -32.08 -68.10
N HIS A 605 -44.02 -33.09 -68.43
CA HIS A 605 -43.55 -34.48 -68.50
C HIS A 605 -42.94 -34.78 -69.87
N PHE A 606 -41.76 -35.41 -69.90
CA PHE A 606 -41.35 -36.27 -71.00
C PHE A 606 -40.44 -37.41 -70.50
N PHE A 607 -40.91 -38.65 -70.63
CA PHE A 607 -40.09 -39.86 -70.51
C PHE A 607 -39.57 -40.23 -71.91
N PRO A 608 -38.38 -40.84 -72.04
CA PRO A 608 -38.39 -42.31 -72.13
C PRO A 608 -37.19 -43.05 -71.51
N SER A 609 -37.52 -44.15 -70.82
CA SER A 609 -36.92 -45.50 -70.92
C SER A 609 -35.42 -45.79 -70.61
N SER A 610 -35.24 -46.97 -69.99
CA SER A 610 -34.10 -47.91 -70.13
C SER A 610 -32.73 -47.59 -69.51
N GLY A 611 -32.23 -48.50 -68.65
CA GLY A 611 -30.81 -48.90 -68.74
C GLY A 611 -30.00 -49.36 -67.51
N GLY A 612 -30.49 -50.28 -66.65
CA GLY A 612 -29.65 -51.00 -65.66
C GLY A 612 -29.10 -50.16 -64.47
N GLY A 613 -28.45 -50.75 -63.45
CA GLY A 613 -28.30 -52.17 -63.12
C GLY A 613 -27.19 -52.44 -62.06
N PHE A 614 -27.43 -53.37 -61.12
CA PHE A 614 -26.47 -53.84 -60.08
C PHE A 614 -26.04 -52.78 -59.01
N PRO A 615 -25.37 -53.15 -57.89
CA PRO A 615 -25.88 -54.05 -56.85
C PRO A 615 -25.52 -53.64 -55.38
N GLY A 616 -25.90 -54.50 -54.42
CA GLY A 616 -25.28 -54.82 -53.10
C GLY A 616 -24.59 -53.74 -52.24
N SER A 617 -24.93 -53.48 -50.97
CA SER A 617 -25.31 -54.31 -49.78
C SER A 617 -24.17 -54.49 -48.75
N PHE A 618 -24.57 -54.58 -47.46
CA PHE A 618 -23.74 -54.80 -46.26
C PHE A 618 -22.75 -53.67 -45.87
N SER A 619 -22.44 -53.43 -44.59
CA SER A 619 -23.05 -53.92 -43.33
C SER A 619 -22.78 -52.95 -42.17
N PHE A 620 -23.66 -52.95 -41.16
CA PHE A 620 -23.36 -52.44 -39.82
C PHE A 620 -22.92 -53.60 -38.91
N GLN A 621 -22.04 -53.33 -37.95
CA GLN A 621 -21.71 -54.27 -36.88
C GLN A 621 -21.28 -53.57 -35.59
N CYS A 622 -22.11 -53.65 -34.55
CA CYS A 622 -21.74 -53.87 -33.15
C CYS A 622 -23.00 -54.25 -32.37
N SER A 623 -22.80 -54.95 -31.25
CA SER A 623 -23.85 -55.61 -30.45
C SER A 623 -24.55 -54.68 -29.45
#